data_AF-A0A2K8XHS1-F1
#
_entry.id   AF-A0A2K8XHS1-F1
#
_cell.length_a   1.000
_cell.length_b   1.000
_cell.length_c   1.000
_cell.angle_alpha   90.00
_cell.angle_beta   90.00
_cell.angle_gamma   90.00
#
_symmetry.space_group_name_H-M   'P 1'
#
loop_
_entity.id
_entity.type
_entity.pdbx_description
1 polymer ?
#
loop_
_entity_poly.entity_id
_entity_poly.type
_entity_poly.pdbx_seq_one_letter_code
_entity_poly.pdbx_strand_id
1 'polypeptide(L)'
;MESITITSNLVSNSNVQTSKINTYLGLLNSDYKNIVKANFKNFKSSSIYSIKQRVKSNQFQTCCSVGTSLKVLIFFIATIIAFI
;
A
#
# COMPACT_ATOMS: atom_id res chain seq x y z
N MET A 1 14.86 -45.13 -16.76
CA MET A 1 14.41 -43.74 -16.50
C MET A 1 13.03 -43.87 -15.90
N GLU A 2 12.95 -43.84 -14.58
CA GLU A 2 11.76 -44.25 -13.83
C GLU A 2 10.74 -43.10 -13.81
N SER A 3 9.51 -43.38 -14.25
CA SER A 3 8.40 -42.45 -14.19
C SER A 3 7.73 -42.52 -12.82
N ILE A 4 7.75 -41.42 -12.08
CA ILE A 4 7.08 -41.27 -10.79
C ILE A 4 5.57 -41.07 -11.00
N THR A 5 4.78 -42.07 -10.59
CA THR A 5 3.32 -42.02 -10.53
C THR A 5 2.91 -41.21 -9.30
N ILE A 6 2.34 -40.01 -9.51
CA ILE A 6 1.77 -39.22 -8.41
C ILE A 6 0.37 -39.77 -8.12
N THR A 7 0.26 -40.64 -7.12
CA THR A 7 -1.02 -41.07 -6.55
C THR A 7 -1.67 -39.90 -5.85
N SER A 8 -2.67 -39.28 -6.50
CA SER A 8 -3.53 -38.28 -5.89
C SER A 8 -4.51 -38.96 -4.94
N ASN A 9 -4.14 -39.03 -3.65
CA ASN A 9 -5.08 -39.41 -2.59
C ASN A 9 -6.10 -38.28 -2.39
N LEU A 10 -7.15 -38.28 -3.21
CA LEU A 10 -8.33 -37.45 -3.04
C LEU A 10 -9.25 -38.11 -2.01
N VAL A 11 -8.95 -37.93 -0.72
CA VAL A 11 -9.98 -38.00 0.32
C VAL A 11 -10.77 -36.70 0.24
N SER A 12 -11.82 -36.71 -0.59
CA SER A 12 -12.78 -35.62 -0.70
C SER A 12 -13.79 -35.75 0.44
N ASN A 13 -13.55 -35.05 1.55
CA ASN A 13 -14.58 -34.80 2.56
C ASN A 13 -15.41 -33.59 2.10
N SER A 14 -16.51 -33.86 1.41
CA SER A 14 -17.39 -32.84 0.84
C SER A 14 -18.32 -32.24 1.90
N ASN A 15 -17.83 -31.21 2.60
CA ASN A 15 -18.65 -30.24 3.33
C ASN A 15 -18.48 -28.80 2.79
N VAL A 16 -17.77 -28.59 1.69
CA VAL A 16 -17.44 -27.24 1.24
C VAL A 16 -18.67 -26.54 0.64
N GLN A 17 -19.26 -25.70 1.48
CA GLN A 17 -20.24 -24.68 1.15
C GLN A 17 -19.73 -23.87 -0.07
N THR A 18 -20.49 -23.91 -1.15
CA THR A 18 -20.20 -23.29 -2.45
C THR A 18 -20.35 -21.77 -2.39
N SER A 19 -19.52 -21.09 -1.61
CA SER A 19 -19.41 -19.63 -1.68
C SER A 19 -18.60 -19.24 -2.92
N LYS A 20 -19.29 -18.95 -4.02
CA LYS A 20 -18.83 -18.14 -5.17
C LYS A 20 -17.41 -18.45 -5.66
N ILE A 21 -17.30 -19.55 -6.42
CA ILE A 21 -16.07 -19.96 -7.09
C ILE A 21 -15.87 -19.11 -8.35
N ASN A 22 -15.33 -17.90 -8.17
CA ASN A 22 -14.70 -17.13 -9.25
C ASN A 22 -13.18 -17.35 -9.17
N THR A 23 -12.73 -18.58 -9.42
CA THR A 23 -11.30 -18.90 -9.41
C THR A 23 -10.65 -18.39 -10.70
N TYR A 24 -10.05 -17.21 -10.62
CA TYR A 24 -9.08 -16.79 -11.62
C TYR A 24 -7.83 -17.67 -11.43
N LEU A 25 -7.67 -18.72 -12.23
CA LEU A 25 -6.52 -19.65 -12.21
C LEU A 25 -5.22 -19.03 -12.78
N GLY A 26 -5.06 -17.71 -12.64
CA GLY A 26 -3.98 -16.94 -13.25
C GLY A 26 -3.27 -16.03 -12.26
N LEU A 27 -2.14 -15.46 -12.70
CA LEU A 27 -1.31 -14.56 -11.89
C LEU A 27 -2.09 -13.37 -11.30
N LEU A 28 -3.24 -13.00 -11.86
CA LEU A 28 -4.07 -11.90 -11.39
C LEU A 28 -5.23 -12.33 -10.47
N ASN A 29 -5.04 -13.40 -9.70
CA ASN A 29 -5.99 -13.77 -8.64
C ASN A 29 -6.02 -12.70 -7.52
N SER A 30 -7.16 -12.55 -6.85
CA SER A 30 -7.34 -11.71 -5.66
C SER A 30 -6.31 -12.01 -4.57
N ASP A 31 -5.92 -13.28 -4.43
CA ASP A 31 -4.90 -13.70 -3.46
C ASP A 31 -3.52 -13.13 -3.81
N TYR A 32 -3.11 -13.24 -5.08
CA TYR A 32 -1.86 -12.66 -5.56
C TYR A 32 -1.86 -11.13 -5.40
N LYS A 33 -2.98 -10.47 -5.74
CA LYS A 33 -3.16 -9.03 -5.53
C LYS A 33 -2.98 -8.65 -4.05
N ASN A 34 -3.51 -9.45 -3.14
CA ASN A 34 -3.39 -9.19 -1.71
C ASN A 34 -1.94 -9.38 -1.22
N ILE A 35 -1.25 -10.42 -1.69
CA ILE A 35 0.17 -10.67 -1.39
C ILE A 35 1.04 -9.52 -1.89
N VAL A 36 0.88 -9.08 -3.14
CA VAL A 36 1.65 -7.95 -3.70
C VAL A 36 1.38 -6.67 -2.92
N LYS A 37 0.12 -6.39 -2.57
CA LYS A 37 -0.26 -5.21 -1.79
C LYS A 37 0.30 -5.24 -0.37
N ALA A 38 0.32 -6.40 0.28
CA ALA A 38 0.90 -6.60 1.59
C ALA A 38 2.43 -6.41 1.54
N ASN A 39 3.11 -6.97 0.55
CA ASN A 39 4.54 -6.76 0.34
C ASN A 39 4.84 -5.27 0.09
N PHE A 40 4.12 -4.62 -0.83
CA PHE A 40 4.27 -3.20 -1.12
C PHE A 40 4.06 -2.29 0.10
N LYS A 41 3.06 -2.59 0.96
CA LYS A 41 2.86 -1.87 2.23
C LYS A 41 3.95 -2.17 3.27
N ASN A 42 4.47 -3.40 3.30
CA ASN A 42 5.53 -3.82 4.21
C ASN A 42 6.95 -3.52 3.72
N PHE A 43 7.11 -2.80 2.61
CA PHE A 43 8.39 -2.17 2.24
C PHE A 43 8.71 -1.01 3.21
N LYS A 44 8.89 -1.32 4.50
CA LYS A 44 9.86 -0.64 5.38
C LYS A 44 11.25 -1.20 5.04
N SER A 45 11.65 -1.11 3.78
CA SER A 45 13.01 -1.44 3.38
C SER A 45 13.88 -0.22 3.70
N SER A 46 15.08 -0.42 4.24
CA SER A 46 16.09 0.63 4.42
C SER A 46 16.75 1.04 3.10
N SER A 47 16.08 0.83 1.95
CA SER A 47 16.65 1.12 0.65
C SER A 47 16.61 2.62 0.36
N ILE A 48 17.67 3.12 -0.26
CA ILE A 48 17.81 4.54 -0.65
C ILE A 48 16.63 4.99 -1.53
N TYR A 49 16.11 4.12 -2.40
CA TYR A 49 14.95 4.40 -3.24
C TYR A 49 13.67 4.66 -2.43
N SER A 50 13.42 3.86 -1.39
CA SER A 50 12.25 4.02 -0.54
C SER A 50 12.31 5.29 0.31
N ILE A 51 13.51 5.66 0.80
CA ILE A 51 13.76 6.94 1.48
C ILE A 51 13.50 8.10 0.52
N LYS A 52 14.06 8.06 -0.69
CA LYS A 52 13.85 9.09 -1.72
C LYS A 52 12.36 9.24 -2.05
N GLN A 53 11.64 8.13 -2.17
CA GLN A 53 10.20 8.14 -2.47
C GLN A 53 9.38 8.70 -1.31
N ARG A 54 9.70 8.38 -0.05
CA ARG A 54 9.07 8.98 1.13
C ARG A 54 9.29 10.48 1.21
N VAL A 55 10.53 10.94 1.03
CA VAL A 55 10.87 12.37 1.05
C VAL A 55 10.10 13.11 -0.05
N LYS A 56 10.09 12.57 -1.27
CA LYS A 56 9.33 13.13 -2.39
C LYS A 56 7.82 13.19 -2.11
N SER A 57 7.23 12.11 -1.58
CA SER A 57 5.82 12.07 -1.19
C SER A 57 5.47 13.10 -0.12
N ASN A 58 6.30 13.21 0.93
CA ASN A 58 6.06 14.14 2.03
C ASN A 58 6.24 15.59 1.59
N GLN A 59 7.19 15.89 0.70
CA GLN A 59 7.38 17.22 0.16
C GLN A 59 6.13 17.75 -0.57
N PHE A 60 5.40 16.88 -1.27
CA PHE A 60 4.14 17.27 -1.91
C PHE A 60 3.01 17.53 -0.91
N GLN A 61 2.97 16.83 0.24
CA GLN A 61 2.02 17.13 1.31
C GLN A 61 2.36 18.43 2.05
N THR A 62 3.64 18.66 2.35
CA THR A 62 4.06 19.79 3.18
C THR A 62 4.20 21.10 2.40
N CYS A 63 4.47 21.06 1.08
CA CYS A 63 4.61 22.26 0.27
C CYS A 63 3.37 23.18 0.34
N CYS A 64 2.17 22.60 0.23
CA CYS A 64 0.93 23.37 0.29
C CYS A 64 0.65 23.91 1.71
N SER A 65 0.99 23.14 2.74
CA SER A 65 0.78 23.51 4.15
C SER A 65 1.77 24.56 4.66
N VAL A 66 3.03 24.53 4.21
CA VAL A 66 4.05 25.51 4.62
C VAL A 66 3.74 26.88 4.04
N GLY A 67 3.36 26.95 2.76
CA GLY A 67 3.01 28.23 2.11
C GLY A 67 1.76 28.89 2.71
N THR A 68 0.75 28.10 3.05
CA THR A 68 -0.47 28.60 3.72
C THR A 68 -0.17 29.03 5.16
N SER A 69 0.57 28.23 5.93
CA SER A 69 0.98 28.57 7.29
C SER A 69 1.78 29.89 7.33
N LEU A 70 2.71 30.09 6.40
CA LEU A 70 3.52 31.32 6.33
C LEU A 70 2.66 32.56 6.04
N LYS A 71 1.68 32.45 5.13
CA LYS A 71 0.73 33.53 4.83
C LYS A 71 -0.19 33.85 6.01
N VAL A 72 -0.66 32.85 6.75
CA VAL A 72 -1.47 33.08 7.95
C VAL A 72 -0.63 33.76 9.02
N LEU A 73 0.62 33.33 9.21
CA LEU A 73 1.54 33.92 10.18
C LEU A 73 1.81 35.41 9.89
N ILE A 74 2.08 35.75 8.62
CA ILE A 74 2.35 37.15 8.24
C ILE A 74 1.13 38.03 8.49
N PHE A 75 -0.07 37.52 8.20
CA PHE A 75 -1.32 38.25 8.42
C PHE A 75 -1.60 38.46 9.91
N PHE A 76 -1.32 37.44 10.73
CA PHE A 76 -1.49 37.51 12.17
C PHE A 76 -0.57 38.55 12.81
N ILE A 77 0.71 38.56 12.42
CA ILE A 77 1.68 39.57 12.88
C ILE A 77 1.25 40.98 12.44
N ALA A 78 0.83 41.14 11.19
CA ALA A 78 0.34 42.43 10.69
C ALA A 78 -0.89 42.92 11.47
N THR A 79 -1.79 42.02 11.85
CA THR A 79 -2.97 42.34 12.65
C THR A 79 -2.57 42.77 14.06
N ILE A 80 -1.63 42.07 14.71
CA ILE A 80 -1.11 42.48 16.02
C ILE A 80 -0.50 43.89 15.94
N ILE A 81 0.35 44.16 14.96
CA ILE A 81 0.98 45.47 14.78
C ILE A 81 -0.06 46.56 14.52
N ALA A 82 -1.14 46.26 13.78
CA ALA A 82 -2.18 47.23 13.44
C ALA A 82 -3.12 47.57 14.62
N PHE A 83 -3.24 46.66 15.59
CA PHE A 83 -4.12 46.81 16.76
C PHE A 83 -3.38 47.14 18.06
N ILE A 84 -2.05 47.23 18.02
CA ILE A 84 -1.20 47.71 19.11
C ILE A 84 -0.92 49.21 18.93
#